data_AF-A0A653DGJ8-F1
#
_entry.id   AF-A0A653DGJ8-F1
#
_cell.length_a   1.000
_cell.length_b   1.000
_cell.length_c   1.000
_cell.angle_alpha   90.00
_cell.angle_beta   90.00
_cell.angle_gamma   90.00
#
_symmetry.space_group_name_H-M   'P 1'
#
loop_
_entity.id
_entity.type
_entity.pdbx_description
1 polymer ?
#
loop_
_entity_poly.entity_id
_entity_poly.type
_entity_poly.pdbx_seq_one_letter_code
_entity_poly.pdbx_strand_id
1 'polypeptide(L)'
;MFSKEEIASHFIQFNISVEEKVLEKCLELCLRYNITPEDFCDQWYAFAASNLNGAVPTLTYLEKLERTVLEKEKIIGSGAAIISTQKRQEQIDAEVDVQSVVSTYSSATPTSNRIQPMKDVPTPKTPSAAKDRSVDYENASPSMGAMADQYFQRTDSRKVQVTYGSPTAQFKPLDDLEVLIKTFSDHSMPADAKLMYEVLSRKALSLSSTTDYFGREILRYRGFTLPEGTLKTIMGDIITFGRIISESSGKLNAQSVTLEGTADTNLCNTTNLNLSKVKKYSLFPGQIVAIKGNNITANDLVVEEIYSSVPLSLPEQTPVVDGPLEIVVCAGPYTFPENLSYEPLHDLLKYIEEYRPHVCIMLGPFLDVAHTSVKNGDVLQSYPSFFEGLVETISNTIQSKKNYR
;
A
#
# COMPACT_ATOMS: atom_id res chain seq x y z
N MET A 1 -30.87 17.96 -32.83
CA MET A 1 -30.25 17.97 -34.16
C MET A 1 -28.83 18.40 -33.90
N PHE A 2 -27.84 17.53 -34.13
CA PHE A 2 -26.47 17.81 -33.72
C PHE A 2 -25.98 19.12 -34.32
N SER A 3 -25.43 20.01 -33.50
CA SER A 3 -24.93 21.31 -33.93
C SER A 3 -23.45 21.49 -33.60
N LYS A 4 -22.77 22.40 -34.32
CA LYS A 4 -21.37 22.73 -34.04
C LYS A 4 -21.23 23.38 -32.66
N GLU A 5 -22.25 24.12 -32.25
CA GLU A 5 -22.34 24.82 -30.98
C GLU A 5 -22.46 23.85 -29.79
N GLU A 6 -23.22 22.75 -29.96
CA GLU A 6 -23.32 21.69 -28.95
C GLU A 6 -21.95 21.01 -28.73
N ILE A 7 -21.27 20.61 -29.81
CA ILE A 7 -19.94 19.99 -29.74
C ILE A 7 -18.91 20.96 -29.13
N ALA A 8 -18.93 22.23 -29.53
CA ALA A 8 -18.05 23.25 -28.96
C ALA A 8 -18.28 23.43 -27.45
N SER A 9 -19.55 23.40 -27.00
CA SER A 9 -19.89 23.53 -25.59
C SER A 9 -19.32 22.40 -24.73
N HIS A 10 -19.32 21.16 -25.24
CA HIS A 10 -18.69 20.02 -24.58
C HIS A 10 -17.17 20.17 -24.53
N PHE A 11 -16.50 20.62 -25.61
CA PHE A 11 -15.05 20.84 -25.58
C PHE A 11 -14.61 21.94 -24.60
N ILE A 12 -15.43 22.99 -24.45
CA ILE A 12 -15.17 24.10 -23.52
C ILE A 12 -15.19 23.63 -22.05
N GLN A 13 -16.01 22.64 -21.69
CA GLN A 13 -16.04 22.09 -20.33
C GLN A 13 -14.68 21.52 -19.89
N PHE A 14 -13.80 21.22 -20.83
CA PHE A 14 -12.45 20.71 -20.58
C PHE A 14 -11.35 21.69 -21.01
N ASN A 15 -11.67 22.99 -21.10
CA ASN A 15 -10.74 24.07 -21.49
C ASN A 15 -10.11 23.87 -22.89
N ILE A 16 -10.80 23.22 -23.82
CA ILE A 16 -10.33 23.06 -25.21
C ILE A 16 -11.09 24.03 -26.13
N SER A 17 -10.35 24.94 -26.77
CA SER A 17 -10.89 25.79 -27.85
C SER A 17 -10.58 25.14 -29.20
N VAL A 18 -11.62 24.93 -30.02
CA VAL A 18 -11.53 24.19 -31.28
C VAL A 18 -11.89 25.09 -32.45
N GLU A 19 -11.08 25.07 -33.51
CA GLU A 19 -11.34 25.84 -34.72
C GLU A 19 -12.58 25.35 -35.48
N GLU A 20 -13.26 26.25 -36.19
CA GLU A 20 -14.52 25.95 -36.88
C GLU A 20 -14.41 24.78 -37.87
N LYS A 21 -13.30 24.69 -38.62
CA LYS A 21 -13.04 23.58 -39.56
C LYS A 21 -12.94 22.21 -38.87
N VAL A 22 -12.46 22.18 -37.63
CA VAL A 22 -12.36 20.96 -36.84
C VAL A 22 -13.72 20.59 -36.27
N LEU A 23 -14.52 21.57 -35.82
CA LEU A 23 -15.90 21.35 -35.40
C LEU A 23 -16.80 20.82 -36.52
N GLU A 24 -16.59 21.28 -37.76
CA GLU A 24 -17.26 20.73 -38.95
C GLU A 24 -16.96 19.25 -39.14
N LYS A 25 -15.69 18.86 -38.97
CA LYS A 25 -15.29 17.46 -39.06
C LYS A 25 -15.86 16.62 -37.91
N CYS A 26 -15.91 17.15 -36.70
CA CYS A 26 -16.55 16.47 -35.56
C CYS A 26 -18.04 16.23 -35.84
N LEU A 27 -18.76 17.24 -36.33
CA LEU A 27 -20.18 17.12 -36.67
C LEU A 27 -20.41 16.09 -37.80
N GLU A 28 -19.54 16.09 -38.82
CA GLU A 28 -19.55 15.07 -39.89
C GLU A 28 -19.44 13.65 -39.31
N LEU A 29 -18.54 13.44 -38.33
CA LEU A 29 -18.34 12.14 -37.68
C LEU A 29 -19.54 11.76 -36.79
N CYS A 30 -20.07 12.67 -35.98
CA CYS A 30 -21.28 12.43 -35.17
C CYS A 30 -22.45 11.98 -36.05
N LEU A 31 -22.68 12.65 -37.19
CA LEU A 31 -23.74 12.30 -38.13
C LEU A 31 -23.45 10.98 -38.87
N ARG A 32 -22.20 10.72 -39.26
CA ARG A 32 -21.81 9.50 -39.98
C ARG A 32 -21.95 8.25 -39.14
N TYR A 33 -21.58 8.32 -37.86
CA TYR A 33 -21.59 7.17 -36.95
C TYR A 33 -22.80 7.14 -36.02
N ASN A 34 -23.70 8.12 -36.14
CA ASN A 34 -24.89 8.28 -35.30
C ASN A 34 -24.53 8.32 -33.80
N ILE A 35 -23.51 9.10 -33.46
CA ILE A 35 -22.98 9.28 -32.11
C ILE A 35 -23.43 10.67 -31.63
N THR A 36 -23.88 10.77 -30.38
CA THR A 36 -24.27 12.07 -29.81
C THR A 36 -23.05 12.98 -29.62
N PRO A 37 -23.19 14.32 -29.65
CA PRO A 37 -22.09 15.24 -29.37
C PRO A 37 -21.35 14.95 -28.06
N GLU A 38 -22.08 14.56 -27.02
CA GLU A 38 -21.54 14.18 -25.71
C GLU A 38 -20.70 12.92 -25.81
N ASP A 39 -21.28 11.81 -26.32
CA ASP A 39 -20.56 10.54 -26.49
C ASP A 39 -19.34 10.67 -27.39
N PHE A 40 -19.44 11.50 -28.44
CA PHE A 40 -18.32 11.77 -29.34
C PHE A 40 -17.17 12.48 -28.63
N CYS A 41 -17.48 13.51 -27.83
CA CYS A 41 -16.48 14.20 -27.03
C CYS A 41 -15.83 13.24 -26.04
N ASP A 42 -16.59 12.40 -25.34
CA ASP A 42 -16.07 11.37 -24.42
C ASP A 42 -15.14 10.37 -25.13
N GLN A 43 -15.54 9.88 -26.30
CA GLN A 43 -14.70 9.00 -27.12
C GLN A 43 -13.42 9.70 -27.59
N TRP A 44 -13.52 10.97 -27.97
CA TRP A 44 -12.34 11.79 -28.27
C TRP A 44 -11.42 11.92 -27.07
N TYR A 45 -11.94 12.20 -25.87
CA TYR A 45 -11.13 12.31 -24.65
C TYR A 45 -10.43 11.00 -24.32
N ALA A 46 -11.15 9.88 -24.37
CA ALA A 46 -10.59 8.55 -24.15
C ALA A 46 -9.48 8.23 -25.17
N PHE A 47 -9.70 8.56 -26.45
CA PHE A 47 -8.74 8.36 -27.52
C PHE A 47 -7.49 9.23 -27.35
N ALA A 48 -7.67 10.53 -27.09
CA ALA A 48 -6.57 11.48 -26.92
C ALA A 48 -5.72 11.17 -25.70
N ALA A 49 -6.34 10.76 -24.58
CA ALA A 49 -5.63 10.33 -23.37
C ALA A 49 -4.81 9.05 -23.61
N SER A 50 -5.33 8.11 -24.42
CA SER A 50 -4.69 6.82 -24.64
C SER A 50 -3.63 6.82 -25.75
N ASN A 51 -3.76 7.70 -26.74
CA ASN A 51 -2.97 7.63 -27.98
C ASN A 51 -2.19 8.91 -28.32
N LEU A 52 -2.53 10.04 -27.70
CA LEU A 52 -2.01 11.36 -28.09
C LEU A 52 -1.57 12.21 -26.89
N ASN A 53 -1.40 11.62 -25.70
CA ASN A 53 -1.05 12.33 -24.45
C ASN A 53 -1.91 13.57 -24.16
N GLY A 54 -3.21 13.51 -24.48
CA GLY A 54 -4.16 14.60 -24.23
C GLY A 54 -4.08 15.77 -25.23
N ALA A 55 -3.52 15.55 -26.42
CA ALA A 55 -3.51 16.58 -27.47
C ALA A 55 -4.92 17.05 -27.85
N VAL A 56 -5.03 18.31 -28.28
CA VAL A 56 -6.28 18.93 -28.76
C VAL A 56 -6.72 18.36 -30.12
N PRO A 57 -8.01 18.40 -30.46
CA PRO A 57 -8.51 17.87 -31.73
C PRO A 57 -7.98 18.65 -32.93
N THR A 58 -7.48 17.91 -33.91
CA THR A 58 -7.03 18.41 -35.22
C THR A 58 -7.58 17.48 -36.29
N LEU A 59 -7.67 17.94 -37.55
CA LEU A 59 -8.18 17.12 -38.65
C LEU A 59 -7.42 15.79 -38.78
N THR A 60 -6.09 15.80 -38.65
CA THR A 60 -5.26 14.59 -38.72
C THR A 60 -5.51 13.63 -37.56
N TYR A 61 -5.78 14.14 -36.36
CA TYR A 61 -6.10 13.30 -35.22
C TYR A 61 -7.53 12.76 -35.26
N LEU A 62 -8.48 13.50 -35.81
CA LEU A 62 -9.85 13.01 -36.02
C LEU A 62 -9.90 11.90 -37.07
N GLU A 63 -9.08 11.96 -38.13
CA GLU A 63 -8.90 10.86 -39.08
C GLU A 63 -8.31 9.61 -38.40
N LYS A 64 -7.39 9.80 -37.46
CA LYS A 64 -6.81 8.71 -36.68
C LYS A 64 -7.84 8.09 -35.72
N LEU A 65 -8.66 8.91 -35.06
CA LEU A 65 -9.76 8.46 -34.22
C LEU A 65 -10.78 7.66 -35.04
N GLU A 66 -11.16 8.16 -36.21
CA GLU A 66 -12.11 7.49 -37.11
C GLU A 66 -11.64 6.06 -37.46
N ARG A 67 -10.39 5.90 -37.90
CA ARG A 67 -9.83 4.58 -38.28
C ARG A 67 -9.65 3.60 -37.13
N THR A 68 -9.37 4.10 -35.94
CA THR A 68 -8.93 3.26 -34.82
C THR A 68 -10.08 2.86 -33.90
N VAL A 69 -11.08 3.72 -33.76
CA VAL A 69 -12.21 3.56 -32.85
C VAL A 69 -13.51 3.41 -33.64
N LEU A 70 -13.90 4.45 -34.39
CA LEU A 70 -15.25 4.54 -34.99
C LEU A 70 -15.51 3.49 -36.09
N GLU A 71 -14.53 3.24 -36.97
CA GLU A 71 -14.65 2.23 -38.03
C GLU A 71 -14.72 0.80 -37.47
N LYS A 72 -14.09 0.54 -36.32
CA LYS A 72 -14.08 -0.79 -35.69
C LYS A 72 -15.36 -1.07 -34.90
N GLU A 73 -15.96 -0.06 -34.28
CA GLU A 73 -17.24 -0.20 -33.58
C GLU A 73 -18.40 -0.53 -34.53
N LYS A 74 -18.31 -0.09 -35.79
CA LYS A 74 -19.27 -0.47 -36.85
C LYS A 74 -19.30 -1.98 -37.14
N ILE A 75 -18.22 -2.71 -36.87
CA ILE A 75 -18.11 -4.16 -37.08
C ILE A 75 -18.84 -4.93 -35.96
N ILE A 76 -18.96 -4.34 -34.77
CA ILE A 76 -19.61 -4.96 -33.60
C ILE A 76 -21.13 -4.69 -33.58
N GLY A 77 -21.58 -3.54 -34.12
CA GLY A 77 -22.97 -3.07 -34.05
C GLY A 77 -24.00 -3.72 -34.96
N SER A 78 -23.66 -4.76 -35.75
CA SER A 78 -24.62 -5.46 -36.63
C SER A 78 -25.22 -6.74 -36.03
N GLY A 79 -24.91 -7.05 -34.76
CA GLY A 79 -25.37 -8.29 -34.12
C GLY A 79 -25.48 -8.24 -32.60
N ALA A 80 -26.25 -7.31 -32.02
CA ALA A 80 -26.76 -7.46 -30.66
C ALA A 80 -27.98 -6.57 -30.42
N ALA A 81 -29.10 -7.19 -30.07
CA ALA A 81 -30.29 -6.50 -29.62
C ALA A 81 -30.05 -5.79 -28.27
N ILE A 82 -30.70 -4.65 -28.14
CA ILE A 82 -30.72 -3.75 -26.98
C ILE A 82 -31.09 -4.52 -25.70
N ILE A 83 -30.17 -4.62 -24.75
CA ILE A 83 -30.50 -4.93 -23.34
C ILE A 83 -30.52 -3.60 -22.60
N SER A 84 -31.72 -3.15 -22.28
CA SER A 84 -31.96 -1.99 -21.42
C SER A 84 -31.53 -2.32 -19.99
N THR A 85 -30.50 -1.62 -19.49
CA THR A 85 -30.04 -1.73 -18.11
C THR A 85 -31.02 -1.04 -17.17
N GLN A 86 -31.86 -1.83 -16.48
CA GLN A 86 -32.56 -1.33 -15.30
C GLN A 86 -31.56 -1.17 -14.15
N LYS A 87 -31.40 0.05 -13.64
CA LYS A 87 -30.66 0.36 -12.42
C LYS A 87 -31.31 -0.37 -11.23
N ARG A 88 -30.59 -1.34 -10.65
CA ARG A 88 -30.86 -1.85 -9.31
C ARG A 88 -29.81 -1.26 -8.37
N GLN A 89 -30.24 -0.37 -7.49
CA GLN A 89 -29.41 0.25 -6.47
C GLN A 89 -29.17 -0.78 -5.36
N GLU A 90 -27.95 -1.30 -5.23
CA GLU A 90 -27.50 -1.99 -4.02
C GLU A 90 -26.51 -1.08 -3.28
N GLN A 91 -26.88 -0.79 -2.04
CA GLN A 91 -26.17 0.08 -1.12
C GLN A 91 -25.05 -0.76 -0.46
N ILE A 92 -23.79 -0.43 -0.75
CA ILE A 92 -22.62 -1.05 -0.09
C ILE A 92 -22.23 -0.13 1.07
N ASP A 93 -22.62 -0.51 2.28
CA ASP A 93 -22.04 0.02 3.52
C ASP A 93 -20.95 -0.95 3.98
N ALA A 94 -19.68 -0.56 3.84
CA ALA A 94 -18.57 -1.11 4.63
C ALA A 94 -17.34 -0.20 4.52
N GLU A 95 -17.18 0.70 5.50
CA GLU A 95 -15.87 1.24 5.86
C GLU A 95 -15.06 0.10 6.50
N VAL A 96 -13.96 -0.30 5.85
CA VAL A 96 -12.99 -1.24 6.43
C VAL A 96 -12.02 -0.43 7.28
N ASP A 97 -12.12 -0.56 8.60
CA ASP A 97 -11.21 0.06 9.56
C ASP A 97 -9.83 -0.61 9.51
N VAL A 98 -8.90 0.05 8.81
CA VAL A 98 -7.50 -0.38 8.59
C VAL A 98 -6.72 -0.45 9.92
N GLN A 99 -7.16 0.24 10.97
CA GLN A 99 -6.50 0.24 12.28
C GLN A 99 -6.64 -1.12 13.01
N SER A 100 -7.76 -1.83 12.78
CA SER A 100 -8.04 -3.13 13.41
C SER A 100 -7.06 -4.23 12.94
N VAL A 101 -6.62 -4.16 11.69
CA VAL A 101 -5.75 -5.16 11.06
C VAL A 101 -4.31 -5.05 11.57
N VAL A 102 -3.86 -3.84 11.90
CA VAL A 102 -2.49 -3.56 12.40
C VAL A 102 -2.33 -3.94 13.87
N SER A 103 -3.36 -3.73 14.71
CA SER A 103 -3.32 -4.09 16.14
C SER A 103 -3.22 -5.61 16.40
N THR A 104 -3.51 -6.44 15.40
CA THR A 104 -3.49 -7.91 15.52
C THR A 104 -2.06 -8.49 15.55
N TYR A 105 -1.03 -7.71 15.18
CA TYR A 105 0.38 -8.13 15.23
C TYR A 105 1.14 -7.72 16.49
N SER A 106 0.52 -6.92 17.38
CA SER A 106 1.08 -6.56 18.67
C SER A 106 0.81 -7.67 19.69
N SER A 107 1.85 -8.39 20.08
CA SER A 107 1.76 -9.47 21.07
C SER A 107 1.44 -8.90 22.46
N ALA A 108 0.21 -9.06 22.94
CA ALA A 108 -0.14 -8.88 24.34
C ALA A 108 -0.83 -10.16 24.86
N THR A 109 -0.32 -10.67 25.99
CA THR A 109 -0.81 -11.85 26.73
C THR A 109 -2.25 -11.71 27.23
N PRO A 110 -3.01 -12.81 27.39
CA PRO A 110 -4.46 -12.76 27.55
C PRO A 110 -4.90 -12.54 29.00
N THR A 111 -5.91 -11.67 29.21
CA THR A 111 -6.73 -11.68 30.43
C THR A 111 -8.23 -11.73 30.08
N SER A 112 -8.85 -12.82 30.54
CA SER A 112 -10.26 -13.13 30.82
C SER A 112 -11.41 -12.35 30.15
N ASN A 113 -12.27 -13.12 29.47
CA ASN A 113 -13.57 -12.76 28.89
C ASN A 113 -14.58 -12.17 29.89
N ARG A 114 -15.35 -11.17 29.43
CA ARG A 114 -16.74 -10.92 29.88
C ARG A 114 -17.60 -10.48 28.70
N ILE A 115 -18.58 -11.32 28.35
CA ILE A 115 -19.57 -11.09 27.28
C ILE A 115 -20.56 -10.00 27.74
N GLN A 116 -20.86 -9.02 26.87
CA GLN A 116 -22.01 -8.14 26.98
C GLN A 116 -22.86 -8.20 25.69
N PRO A 117 -24.21 -8.15 25.79
CA PRO A 117 -25.11 -8.27 24.64
C PRO A 117 -25.27 -6.95 23.85
N MET A 118 -25.53 -7.08 22.54
CA MET A 118 -25.72 -6.01 21.56
C MET A 118 -26.86 -5.05 21.96
N LYS A 119 -26.67 -3.75 21.73
CA LYS A 119 -27.72 -2.72 21.73
C LYS A 119 -27.91 -2.18 20.31
N ASP A 120 -29.17 -2.00 19.94
CA ASP A 120 -29.65 -1.52 18.65
C ASP A 120 -29.11 -0.12 18.28
N VAL A 121 -28.74 0.04 17.01
CA VAL A 121 -28.27 1.29 16.40
C VAL A 121 -29.46 2.12 15.91
N PRO A 122 -29.66 3.38 16.35
CA PRO A 122 -30.58 4.31 15.71
C PRO A 122 -29.91 5.05 14.54
N THR A 123 -30.64 5.19 13.44
CA THR A 123 -30.27 5.89 12.19
C THR A 123 -29.94 7.38 12.40
N PRO A 124 -28.99 7.99 11.66
CA PRO A 124 -28.68 9.42 11.79
C PRO A 124 -29.80 10.30 11.22
N LYS A 125 -30.23 11.30 11.98
CA LYS A 125 -31.09 12.41 11.49
C LYS A 125 -30.23 13.50 10.87
N THR A 126 -30.72 14.07 9.77
CA THR A 126 -30.17 15.21 9.03
C THR A 126 -29.89 16.43 9.92
N PRO A 127 -28.80 17.21 9.70
CA PRO A 127 -28.54 18.42 10.48
C PRO A 127 -29.45 19.56 10.01
N SER A 128 -30.28 20.07 10.91
CA SER A 128 -30.99 21.33 10.76
C SER A 128 -30.15 22.49 11.32
N ALA A 129 -30.26 23.61 10.63
CA ALA A 129 -29.67 24.94 10.83
C ALA A 129 -29.18 25.32 12.23
N ALA A 130 -28.02 25.99 12.20
CA ALA A 130 -27.35 26.64 13.31
C ALA A 130 -28.28 27.46 14.22
N LYS A 131 -28.08 27.29 15.53
CA LYS A 131 -28.50 28.25 16.55
C LYS A 131 -27.31 28.56 17.43
N ASP A 132 -26.96 29.85 17.45
CA ASP A 132 -26.04 30.48 18.39
C ASP A 132 -26.23 29.95 19.81
N ARG A 133 -25.13 29.45 20.38
CA ARG A 133 -24.93 29.39 21.82
C ARG A 133 -23.53 29.90 22.11
N SER A 134 -23.48 31.14 22.57
CA SER A 134 -22.41 31.66 23.42
C SER A 134 -22.19 30.68 24.57
N VAL A 135 -20.99 30.09 24.63
CA VAL A 135 -20.55 29.33 25.79
C VAL A 135 -19.28 30.00 26.30
N ASP A 136 -19.39 30.46 27.54
CA ASP A 136 -18.35 31.16 28.28
C ASP A 136 -17.07 30.32 28.39
N TYR A 137 -15.95 30.97 28.10
CA TYR A 137 -14.61 30.45 28.35
C TYR A 137 -14.33 30.43 29.85
N GLU A 138 -14.63 29.32 30.52
CA GLU A 138 -14.04 29.03 31.83
C GLU A 138 -13.56 27.57 31.91
N ASN A 139 -12.22 27.44 31.90
CA ASN A 139 -11.42 26.33 32.42
C ASN A 139 -11.85 24.90 32.08
N ALA A 140 -11.36 24.40 30.95
CA ALA A 140 -10.95 23.00 30.81
C ALA A 140 -9.91 22.86 29.68
N SER A 141 -8.64 23.14 29.97
CA SER A 141 -7.52 22.61 29.16
C SER A 141 -7.12 21.25 29.73
N PRO A 142 -7.32 20.12 29.02
CA PRO A 142 -6.65 18.89 29.37
C PRO A 142 -5.20 18.92 28.83
N SER A 143 -4.25 18.88 29.76
CA SER A 143 -2.98 18.13 29.70
C SER A 143 -1.98 18.22 28.54
N MET A 144 -1.95 19.25 27.69
CA MET A 144 -0.93 19.42 26.62
C MET A 144 0.55 19.23 27.06
N GLY A 145 0.86 19.27 28.37
CA GLY A 145 2.20 19.06 28.94
C GLY A 145 2.41 17.76 29.73
N ALA A 146 1.39 16.97 30.04
CA ALA A 146 1.53 15.86 31.00
C ALA A 146 2.49 14.76 30.52
N MET A 147 2.49 14.45 29.21
CA MET A 147 3.42 13.48 28.63
C MET A 147 4.84 14.03 28.54
N ALA A 148 5.01 15.31 28.18
CA ALA A 148 6.32 15.96 28.13
C ALA A 148 6.95 16.02 29.54
N ASP A 149 6.16 16.37 30.56
CA ASP A 149 6.61 16.41 31.96
C ASP A 149 7.08 15.02 32.44
N GLN A 150 6.29 13.97 32.15
CA GLN A 150 6.67 12.59 32.47
C GLN A 150 7.94 12.16 31.73
N TYR A 151 8.07 12.55 30.46
CA TYR A 151 9.25 12.26 29.66
C TYR A 151 10.51 12.90 30.24
N PHE A 152 10.47 14.16 30.67
CA PHE A 152 11.63 14.80 31.28
C PHE A 152 11.96 14.27 32.68
N GLN A 153 10.96 13.73 33.41
CA GLN A 153 11.15 13.12 34.72
C GLN A 153 11.60 11.65 34.65
N ARG A 154 11.68 11.05 33.46
CA ARG A 154 12.06 9.64 33.30
C ARG A 154 13.48 9.39 33.83
N THR A 155 13.63 8.31 34.58
CA THR A 155 14.91 7.92 35.20
C THR A 155 15.72 6.94 34.35
N ASP A 156 15.14 6.44 33.28
CA ASP A 156 15.71 5.44 32.38
C ASP A 156 16.34 6.05 31.11
N SER A 157 16.58 7.37 31.12
CA SER A 157 17.32 8.03 30.03
C SER A 157 18.62 7.27 29.74
N ARG A 158 18.84 6.93 28.46
CA ARG A 158 20.06 6.25 27.97
C ARG A 158 20.29 4.86 28.56
N LYS A 159 19.32 4.29 29.26
CA LYS A 159 19.42 2.94 29.81
C LYS A 159 19.39 1.92 28.67
N VAL A 160 20.41 1.06 28.62
CA VAL A 160 20.46 -0.08 27.70
C VAL A 160 19.40 -1.11 28.14
N GLN A 161 18.43 -1.40 27.27
CA GLN A 161 17.36 -2.36 27.54
C GLN A 161 17.72 -3.77 27.04
N VAL A 162 18.45 -3.85 25.92
CA VAL A 162 18.84 -5.11 25.27
C VAL A 162 20.24 -4.96 24.69
N THR A 163 21.05 -6.03 24.78
CA THR A 163 22.36 -6.14 24.14
C THR A 163 22.43 -7.42 23.32
N TYR A 164 23.04 -7.34 22.15
CA TYR A 164 23.29 -8.48 21.28
C TYR A 164 24.70 -8.38 20.71
N GLY A 165 25.38 -9.52 20.52
CA GLY A 165 26.77 -9.57 20.06
C GLY A 165 27.77 -9.55 21.20
N SER A 166 28.94 -8.95 20.97
CA SER A 166 30.04 -8.97 21.94
C SER A 166 29.76 -8.05 23.15
N PRO A 167 29.84 -8.55 24.41
CA PRO A 167 29.67 -7.73 25.62
C PRO A 167 30.77 -6.68 25.81
N THR A 168 31.89 -6.79 25.09
CA THR A 168 33.03 -5.86 25.19
C THR A 168 32.98 -4.76 24.14
N ALA A 169 32.00 -4.79 23.22
CA ALA A 169 31.81 -3.73 22.25
C ALA A 169 31.45 -2.44 22.99
N GLN A 170 32.12 -1.35 22.64
CA GLN A 170 31.87 -0.03 23.20
C GLN A 170 31.53 0.92 22.07
N PHE A 171 30.44 1.66 22.26
CA PHE A 171 30.12 2.81 21.42
C PHE A 171 31.06 3.96 21.83
N LYS A 172 31.93 4.40 20.94
CA LYS A 172 32.92 5.45 21.21
C LYS A 172 32.88 6.50 20.12
N PRO A 173 32.95 7.79 20.48
CA PRO A 173 33.24 8.84 19.50
C PRO A 173 34.53 8.48 18.76
N LEU A 174 34.42 8.17 17.47
CA LEU A 174 35.51 7.62 16.67
C LEU A 174 36.10 8.68 15.72
N ASP A 175 37.31 8.35 15.24
CA ASP A 175 38.07 9.08 14.23
C ASP A 175 37.29 9.19 12.92
N ASP A 176 37.66 10.14 12.05
CA ASP A 176 36.97 10.38 10.78
C ASP A 176 37.13 9.18 9.82
N LEU A 177 36.22 8.20 9.90
CA LEU A 177 36.08 7.12 8.91
C LEU A 177 35.30 7.64 7.69
N GLU A 178 35.85 7.44 6.50
CA GLU A 178 35.13 7.72 5.26
C GLU A 178 34.08 6.63 5.01
N VAL A 179 32.80 6.98 5.12
CA VAL A 179 31.68 6.05 4.91
C VAL A 179 31.02 6.33 3.57
N LEU A 180 31.06 5.34 2.68
CA LEU A 180 30.38 5.38 1.38
C LEU A 180 29.01 4.70 1.47
N ILE A 181 27.94 5.50 1.42
CA ILE A 181 26.56 5.01 1.39
C ILE A 181 26.13 4.82 -0.06
N LYS A 182 25.74 3.59 -0.42
CA LYS A 182 25.17 3.24 -1.73
C LYS A 182 23.80 2.60 -1.55
N THR A 183 22.84 2.99 -2.37
CA THR A 183 21.57 2.27 -2.50
C THR A 183 21.81 0.91 -3.15
N PHE A 184 21.24 -0.16 -2.58
CA PHE A 184 21.40 -1.51 -3.14
C PHE A 184 20.64 -1.68 -4.47
N SER A 185 19.51 -0.99 -4.61
CA SER A 185 18.73 -0.94 -5.83
C SER A 185 18.09 0.44 -5.99
N ASP A 186 18.02 0.94 -7.23
CA ASP A 186 17.15 2.06 -7.56
C ASP A 186 15.70 1.59 -7.48
N HIS A 187 15.03 1.92 -6.37
CA HIS A 187 13.58 1.73 -6.23
C HIS A 187 12.81 2.78 -7.05
N SER A 188 13.20 2.99 -8.31
CA SER A 188 12.50 3.91 -9.19
C SER A 188 11.13 3.34 -9.50
N MET A 189 10.08 4.11 -9.19
CA MET A 189 8.75 3.81 -9.69
C MET A 189 8.79 3.70 -11.22
N PRO A 190 8.21 2.64 -11.81
CA PRO A 190 8.12 2.53 -13.26
C PRO A 190 7.46 3.78 -13.86
N ALA A 191 7.90 4.19 -15.06
CA ALA A 191 7.35 5.38 -15.72
C ALA A 191 5.84 5.29 -16.02
N ASP A 192 5.28 4.07 -16.08
CA ASP A 192 3.85 3.82 -16.29
C ASP A 192 3.05 3.64 -14.98
N ALA A 193 3.70 3.79 -13.82
CA ALA A 193 3.03 3.69 -12.54
C ALA A 193 2.06 4.86 -12.34
N LYS A 194 0.77 4.56 -12.21
CA LYS A 194 -0.27 5.54 -11.90
C LYS A 194 -0.52 5.55 -10.40
N LEU A 195 -0.25 6.68 -9.75
CA LEU A 195 -0.53 6.85 -8.33
C LEU A 195 -2.04 6.81 -8.09
N MET A 196 -2.45 6.19 -6.97
CA MET A 196 -3.87 6.06 -6.56
C MET A 196 -4.77 5.36 -7.59
N TYR A 197 -4.20 4.55 -8.48
CA TYR A 197 -4.95 3.78 -9.48
C TYR A 197 -4.41 2.35 -9.56
N GLU A 198 -5.30 1.36 -9.42
CA GLU A 198 -4.95 -0.06 -9.47
C GLU A 198 -5.74 -0.77 -10.58
N VAL A 199 -5.02 -1.51 -11.43
CA VAL A 199 -5.64 -2.40 -12.42
C VAL A 199 -5.70 -3.81 -11.83
N LEU A 200 -6.91 -4.31 -11.56
CA LEU A 200 -7.11 -5.61 -10.90
C LEU A 200 -6.42 -6.77 -11.63
N SER A 201 -6.40 -6.77 -12.96
CA SER A 201 -5.69 -7.81 -13.73
C SER A 201 -4.18 -7.77 -13.55
N ARG A 202 -3.57 -6.58 -13.46
CA ARG A 202 -2.13 -6.43 -13.13
C ARG A 202 -1.85 -6.90 -11.71
N LYS A 203 -2.72 -6.57 -10.75
CA LYS A 203 -2.62 -7.06 -9.36
C LYS A 203 -2.68 -8.59 -9.32
N ALA A 204 -3.67 -9.19 -9.96
CA ALA A 204 -3.82 -10.64 -10.04
C ALA A 204 -2.61 -11.31 -10.69
N LEU A 205 -2.08 -10.74 -11.77
CA LEU A 205 -0.87 -11.24 -12.43
C LEU A 205 0.37 -11.14 -11.53
N SER A 206 0.56 -10.01 -10.84
CA SER A 206 1.66 -9.82 -9.89
C SER A 206 1.60 -10.85 -8.75
N LEU A 207 0.42 -11.02 -8.18
CA LEU A 207 0.14 -12.02 -7.14
C LEU A 207 0.40 -13.45 -7.62
N SER A 208 -0.05 -13.81 -8.83
CA SER A 208 0.16 -15.13 -9.42
C SER A 208 1.64 -15.38 -9.72
N SER A 209 2.31 -14.42 -10.36
CA SER A 209 3.73 -14.51 -10.73
C SER A 209 4.64 -14.61 -9.50
N THR A 210 4.33 -13.85 -8.45
CA THR A 210 5.05 -13.93 -7.16
C THR A 210 4.88 -15.31 -6.53
N THR A 211 3.67 -15.85 -6.54
CA THR A 211 3.37 -17.19 -6.00
C THR A 211 4.10 -18.27 -6.78
N ASP A 212 4.11 -18.17 -8.11
CA ASP A 212 4.82 -19.10 -8.99
C ASP A 212 6.33 -19.05 -8.77
N TYR A 213 6.92 -17.86 -8.75
CA TYR A 213 8.36 -17.66 -8.53
C TYR A 213 8.82 -18.27 -7.20
N PHE A 214 8.24 -17.85 -6.07
CA PHE A 214 8.65 -18.36 -4.76
C PHE A 214 8.30 -19.83 -4.57
N GLY A 215 7.15 -20.28 -5.08
CA GLY A 215 6.75 -21.68 -5.02
C GLY A 215 7.78 -22.59 -5.70
N ARG A 216 8.21 -22.23 -6.92
CA ARG A 216 9.25 -22.97 -7.64
C ARG A 216 10.60 -22.90 -6.95
N GLU A 217 10.98 -21.76 -6.39
CA GLU A 217 12.24 -21.65 -5.64
C GLU A 217 12.24 -22.52 -4.38
N ILE A 218 11.11 -22.62 -3.66
CA ILE A 218 10.96 -23.54 -2.52
C ILE A 218 11.14 -24.99 -2.98
N LEU A 219 10.48 -25.40 -4.07
CA LEU A 219 10.62 -26.75 -4.61
C LEU A 219 12.07 -27.04 -5.03
N ARG A 220 12.69 -26.12 -5.78
CA ARG A 220 14.07 -26.24 -6.26
C ARG A 220 15.06 -26.40 -5.10
N TYR A 221 14.95 -25.56 -4.08
CA TYR A 221 15.82 -25.62 -2.90
C TYR A 221 15.67 -26.95 -2.12
N ARG A 222 14.47 -27.54 -2.14
CA ARG A 222 14.19 -28.82 -1.47
C ARG A 222 14.46 -30.05 -2.35
N GLY A 223 14.84 -29.86 -3.61
CA GLY A 223 15.06 -30.96 -4.55
C GLY A 223 13.77 -31.64 -5.01
N PHE A 224 12.64 -30.93 -4.98
CA PHE A 224 11.36 -31.43 -5.49
C PHE A 224 11.07 -30.93 -6.90
N THR A 225 10.31 -31.71 -7.66
CA THR A 225 9.77 -31.35 -8.97
C THR A 225 8.27 -31.25 -8.88
N LEU A 226 7.68 -30.20 -9.48
CA LEU A 226 6.23 -30.10 -9.62
C LEU A 226 5.75 -31.22 -10.56
N PRO A 227 4.78 -32.06 -10.16
CA PRO A 227 4.23 -33.09 -11.03
C PRO A 227 3.53 -32.52 -12.28
N GLU A 228 3.45 -33.30 -13.35
CA GLU A 228 2.61 -32.95 -14.51
C GLU A 228 1.13 -33.09 -14.17
N GLY A 229 0.36 -32.03 -14.46
CA GLY A 229 -1.07 -31.95 -14.15
C GLY A 229 -1.36 -31.00 -12.98
N THR A 230 -2.62 -30.95 -12.57
CA THR A 230 -3.11 -30.04 -11.53
C THR A 230 -3.63 -30.80 -10.32
N LEU A 231 -3.79 -30.12 -9.18
CA LEU A 231 -4.46 -30.68 -8.00
C LEU A 231 -5.87 -31.22 -8.30
N LYS A 232 -6.57 -30.71 -9.32
CA LYS A 232 -7.87 -31.26 -9.74
C LYS A 232 -7.78 -32.62 -10.42
N THR A 233 -6.63 -32.95 -11.00
CA THR A 233 -6.46 -34.14 -11.85
C THR A 233 -5.66 -35.26 -11.19
N ILE A 234 -4.83 -34.94 -10.20
CA ILE A 234 -3.91 -35.88 -9.55
C ILE A 234 -4.50 -36.33 -8.21
N MET A 235 -4.72 -37.62 -8.01
CA MET A 235 -5.17 -38.19 -6.74
C MET A 235 -4.02 -38.92 -6.05
N GLY A 236 -4.00 -38.92 -4.71
CA GLY A 236 -2.95 -39.54 -3.91
C GLY A 236 -1.79 -38.58 -3.58
N ASP A 237 -0.59 -39.13 -3.39
CA ASP A 237 0.57 -38.35 -2.94
C ASP A 237 0.96 -37.27 -3.95
N ILE A 238 1.12 -36.04 -3.47
CA ILE A 238 1.40 -34.87 -4.30
C ILE A 238 2.37 -33.90 -3.62
N ILE A 239 3.18 -33.27 -4.46
CA ILE A 239 3.92 -32.04 -4.14
C ILE A 239 3.31 -30.91 -4.94
N THR A 240 2.93 -29.83 -4.26
CA THR A 240 2.34 -28.63 -4.88
C THR A 240 2.82 -27.38 -4.15
N PHE A 241 2.47 -26.20 -4.66
CA PHE A 241 2.64 -24.94 -3.94
C PHE A 241 1.49 -24.00 -4.23
N GLY A 242 1.35 -23.00 -3.37
CA GLY A 242 0.34 -21.98 -3.50
C GLY A 242 0.44 -20.94 -2.39
N ARG A 243 -0.54 -20.04 -2.38
CA ARG A 243 -0.66 -18.99 -1.39
C ARG A 243 -1.71 -19.36 -0.36
N ILE A 244 -1.38 -19.17 0.93
CA ILE A 244 -2.33 -19.35 2.02
C ILE A 244 -3.39 -18.25 1.97
N ILE A 245 -4.65 -18.64 1.98
CA ILE A 245 -5.80 -17.75 2.08
C ILE A 245 -6.67 -18.15 3.27
N SER A 246 -7.42 -17.18 3.79
CA SER A 246 -8.54 -17.38 4.70
C SER A 246 -9.82 -17.02 3.97
N GLU A 247 -10.75 -17.97 3.81
CA GLU A 247 -12.07 -17.67 3.22
C GLU A 247 -13.00 -16.97 4.21
N SER A 248 -12.68 -16.96 5.51
CA SER A 248 -13.45 -16.23 6.51
C SER A 248 -12.90 -14.81 6.70
N SER A 249 -13.81 -13.85 6.90
CA SER A 249 -13.51 -12.47 7.34
C SER A 249 -12.94 -12.38 8.77
N GLY A 250 -12.89 -13.49 9.50
CA GLY A 250 -12.31 -13.59 10.84
C GLY A 250 -10.84 -14.02 10.85
N LYS A 251 -10.28 -14.13 12.06
CA LYS A 251 -8.91 -14.61 12.29
C LYS A 251 -8.72 -16.03 11.71
N LEU A 252 -7.66 -16.21 10.93
CA LEU A 252 -7.28 -17.52 10.37
C LEU A 252 -7.21 -18.57 11.49
N ASN A 253 -7.92 -19.68 11.30
CA ASN A 253 -7.87 -20.83 12.19
C ASN A 253 -7.54 -22.10 11.39
N ALA A 254 -7.13 -23.16 12.09
CA ALA A 254 -6.65 -24.40 11.46
C ALA A 254 -7.68 -25.09 10.56
N GLN A 255 -8.98 -24.81 10.73
CA GLN A 255 -10.06 -25.40 9.95
C GLN A 255 -10.44 -24.56 8.71
N SER A 256 -9.97 -23.31 8.64
CA SER A 256 -10.30 -22.37 7.58
C SER A 256 -9.10 -22.01 6.68
N VAL A 257 -8.05 -22.83 6.72
CA VAL A 257 -6.85 -22.60 5.90
C VAL A 257 -7.07 -23.19 4.52
N THR A 258 -7.01 -22.35 3.50
CA THR A 258 -7.05 -22.77 2.11
C THR A 258 -5.76 -22.44 1.39
N LEU A 259 -5.45 -23.23 0.37
CA LEU A 259 -4.33 -23.00 -0.54
C LEU A 259 -4.89 -22.56 -1.89
N GLU A 260 -4.60 -21.34 -2.29
CA GLU A 260 -4.83 -20.86 -3.65
C GLU A 260 -3.65 -21.28 -4.52
N GLY A 261 -3.92 -22.11 -5.54
CA GLY A 261 -2.91 -22.51 -6.51
C GLY A 261 -2.64 -21.44 -7.57
N THR A 262 -1.60 -21.65 -8.37
CA THR A 262 -1.35 -20.87 -9.59
C THR A 262 -2.10 -21.50 -10.77
N ALA A 263 -1.93 -20.94 -11.96
CA ALA A 263 -2.42 -21.55 -13.19
C ALA A 263 -1.92 -22.99 -13.34
N ASP A 264 -0.65 -23.22 -13.02
CA ASP A 264 0.01 -24.52 -13.20
C ASP A 264 -0.31 -25.51 -12.08
N THR A 265 -0.48 -25.05 -10.83
CA THR A 265 -0.71 -25.97 -9.72
C THR A 265 -2.18 -26.34 -9.53
N ASN A 266 -3.10 -25.41 -9.79
CA ASN A 266 -4.53 -25.64 -9.57
C ASN A 266 -5.47 -24.77 -10.42
N LEU A 267 -5.06 -24.26 -11.57
CA LEU A 267 -5.87 -23.35 -12.40
C LEU A 267 -6.44 -22.16 -11.59
N CYS A 268 -5.63 -21.60 -10.69
CA CYS A 268 -6.00 -20.52 -9.78
C CYS A 268 -7.17 -20.84 -8.82
N ASN A 269 -7.48 -22.13 -8.58
CA ASN A 269 -8.50 -22.53 -7.62
C ASN A 269 -7.95 -22.69 -6.21
N THR A 270 -8.85 -22.61 -5.23
CA THR A 270 -8.58 -22.89 -3.82
C THR A 270 -8.84 -24.37 -3.48
N THR A 271 -8.07 -24.90 -2.54
CA THR A 271 -8.22 -26.23 -1.96
C THR A 271 -8.06 -26.13 -0.45
N ASN A 272 -8.93 -26.79 0.32
CA ASN A 272 -8.84 -26.81 1.78
C ASN A 272 -7.61 -27.60 2.22
N LEU A 273 -6.94 -27.09 3.25
CA LEU A 273 -5.81 -27.79 3.86
C LEU A 273 -6.27 -28.48 5.14
N ASN A 274 -6.24 -29.80 5.12
CA ASN A 274 -6.39 -30.59 6.34
C ASN A 274 -5.03 -30.74 7.02
N LEU A 275 -4.83 -29.96 8.08
CA LEU A 275 -3.59 -29.88 8.85
C LEU A 275 -3.49 -30.91 10.00
N SER A 276 -4.43 -31.85 10.10
CA SER A 276 -4.52 -32.80 11.24
C SER A 276 -3.27 -33.65 11.47
N LYS A 277 -2.47 -33.93 10.41
CA LYS A 277 -1.21 -34.68 10.51
C LYS A 277 0.00 -33.80 10.83
N VAL A 278 -0.10 -32.47 10.69
CA VAL A 278 1.03 -31.55 10.86
C VAL A 278 1.13 -31.09 12.31
N LYS A 279 2.16 -31.55 13.03
CA LYS A 279 2.31 -31.27 14.47
C LYS A 279 2.68 -29.82 14.79
N LYS A 280 3.42 -29.16 13.91
CA LYS A 280 3.93 -27.80 14.10
C LYS A 280 3.91 -27.07 12.77
N TYR A 281 3.27 -25.92 12.75
CA TYR A 281 3.24 -25.04 11.59
C TYR A 281 3.03 -23.59 12.05
N SER A 282 3.42 -22.65 11.19
CA SER A 282 3.13 -21.23 11.34
C SER A 282 2.66 -20.75 9.98
N LEU A 283 1.38 -20.40 9.90
CA LEU A 283 0.72 -20.00 8.67
C LEU A 283 0.07 -18.63 8.85
N PHE A 284 0.17 -17.79 7.82
CA PHE A 284 -0.51 -16.50 7.76
C PHE A 284 -1.06 -16.23 6.35
N PRO A 285 -2.17 -15.48 6.21
CA PRO A 285 -2.72 -15.14 4.89
C PRO A 285 -1.69 -14.41 4.03
N GLY A 286 -1.57 -14.82 2.77
CA GLY A 286 -0.58 -14.30 1.83
C GLY A 286 0.74 -15.07 1.81
N GLN A 287 1.00 -15.95 2.79
CA GLN A 287 2.22 -16.75 2.81
C GLN A 287 2.25 -17.74 1.64
N ILE A 288 3.37 -17.79 0.92
CA ILE A 288 3.60 -18.77 -0.14
C ILE A 288 4.27 -19.99 0.49
N VAL A 289 3.69 -21.17 0.25
CA VAL A 289 4.16 -22.44 0.79
C VAL A 289 4.17 -23.52 -0.28
N ALA A 290 5.14 -24.42 -0.18
CA ALA A 290 5.06 -25.72 -0.83
C ALA A 290 4.54 -26.77 0.15
N ILE A 291 3.69 -27.66 -0.35
CA ILE A 291 2.99 -28.67 0.43
C ILE A 291 3.32 -30.04 -0.14
N LYS A 292 3.71 -30.93 0.75
CA LYS A 292 3.67 -32.37 0.52
C LYS A 292 2.47 -32.94 1.26
N GLY A 293 1.64 -33.68 0.56
CA GLY A 293 0.43 -34.23 1.13
C GLY A 293 -0.19 -35.29 0.26
N ASN A 294 -1.38 -35.73 0.68
CA ASN A 294 -2.18 -36.69 -0.04
C ASN A 294 -3.50 -36.03 -0.46
N ASN A 295 -3.71 -35.97 -1.77
CA ASN A 295 -4.91 -35.43 -2.37
C ASN A 295 -6.00 -36.50 -2.41
N ILE A 296 -6.87 -36.49 -1.40
CA ILE A 296 -7.95 -37.48 -1.28
C ILE A 296 -9.11 -37.10 -2.20
N THR A 297 -9.43 -35.81 -2.27
CA THR A 297 -10.42 -35.22 -3.17
C THR A 297 -9.82 -33.96 -3.77
N ALA A 298 -10.29 -33.52 -4.94
CA ALA A 298 -9.80 -32.27 -5.55
C ALA A 298 -9.98 -31.01 -4.67
N ASN A 299 -10.74 -31.09 -3.58
CA ASN A 299 -11.07 -29.97 -2.70
C ASN A 299 -10.45 -30.06 -1.29
N ASP A 300 -9.97 -31.23 -0.86
CA ASP A 300 -9.39 -31.43 0.49
C ASP A 300 -8.03 -32.13 0.41
N LEU A 301 -6.97 -31.35 0.66
CA LEU A 301 -5.60 -31.83 0.67
C LEU A 301 -5.16 -32.16 2.10
N VAL A 302 -4.88 -33.43 2.38
CA VAL A 302 -4.33 -33.84 3.68
C VAL A 302 -2.84 -33.56 3.70
N VAL A 303 -2.46 -32.55 4.48
CA VAL A 303 -1.08 -32.05 4.54
C VAL A 303 -0.24 -32.94 5.42
N GLU A 304 0.94 -33.34 4.92
CA GLU A 304 1.92 -34.11 5.68
C GLU A 304 3.11 -33.23 6.07
N GLU A 305 3.60 -32.40 5.15
CA GLU A 305 4.71 -31.48 5.39
C GLU A 305 4.48 -30.14 4.68
N ILE A 306 4.97 -29.06 5.30
CA ILE A 306 4.87 -27.68 4.80
C ILE A 306 6.27 -27.08 4.72
N TYR A 307 6.58 -26.43 3.60
CA TYR A 307 7.83 -25.77 3.33
C TYR A 307 7.58 -24.30 2.97
N SER A 308 8.17 -23.37 3.71
CA SER A 308 7.87 -21.93 3.58
C SER A 308 9.09 -21.02 3.51
N SER A 309 10.30 -21.58 3.49
CA SER A 309 11.54 -20.80 3.54
C SER A 309 12.60 -21.34 2.60
N VAL A 310 13.19 -20.41 1.86
CA VAL A 310 14.43 -20.52 1.11
C VAL A 310 15.35 -19.42 1.63
N PRO A 311 16.59 -19.73 2.04
CA PRO A 311 17.53 -18.69 2.42
C PRO A 311 17.88 -17.85 1.19
N LEU A 312 17.82 -16.53 1.33
CA LEU A 312 18.38 -15.63 0.33
C LEU A 312 19.91 -15.75 0.37
N SER A 313 20.54 -15.74 -0.81
CA SER A 313 22.00 -15.66 -0.90
C SER A 313 22.48 -14.35 -0.28
N LEU A 314 23.53 -14.43 0.53
CA LEU A 314 24.21 -13.24 1.01
C LEU A 314 24.85 -12.51 -0.17
N PRO A 315 24.94 -11.16 -0.13
CA PRO A 315 25.68 -10.40 -1.12
C PRO A 315 27.12 -10.92 -1.27
N GLU A 316 27.62 -11.00 -2.50
CA GLU A 316 28.98 -11.51 -2.77
C GLU A 316 30.08 -10.63 -2.15
N GLN A 317 29.80 -9.33 -1.99
CA GLN A 317 30.74 -8.36 -1.43
C GLN A 317 30.29 -7.91 -0.06
N THR A 318 31.08 -8.24 0.96
CA THR A 318 30.98 -7.60 2.27
C THR A 318 31.57 -6.19 2.21
N PRO A 319 30.91 -5.17 2.78
CA PRO A 319 31.52 -3.84 2.90
C PRO A 319 32.85 -3.93 3.64
N VAL A 320 33.91 -3.41 3.04
CA VAL A 320 35.20 -3.25 3.72
C VAL A 320 35.16 -1.90 4.42
N VAL A 321 35.39 -1.91 5.74
CA VAL A 321 35.46 -0.72 6.58
C VAL A 321 36.77 -0.74 7.34
N ASP A 322 37.51 0.37 7.29
CA ASP A 322 38.81 0.55 7.95
C ASP A 322 38.63 0.90 9.44
N GLY A 323 37.87 0.06 10.16
CA GLY A 323 37.58 0.25 11.58
C GLY A 323 36.15 -0.14 11.97
N PRO A 324 35.80 0.01 13.26
CA PRO A 324 34.44 -0.22 13.73
C PRO A 324 33.49 0.86 13.16
N LEU A 325 32.54 0.44 12.33
CA LEU A 325 31.46 1.30 11.85
C LEU A 325 30.35 1.39 12.91
N GLU A 326 30.01 2.61 13.30
CA GLU A 326 28.95 2.90 14.27
C GLU A 326 27.73 3.49 13.59
N ILE A 327 26.59 2.82 13.78
CA ILE A 327 25.30 3.19 13.19
C ILE A 327 24.27 3.34 14.31
N VAL A 328 23.59 4.48 14.33
CA VAL A 328 22.39 4.69 15.14
C VAL A 328 21.17 4.51 14.26
N VAL A 329 20.19 3.74 14.73
CA VAL A 329 18.90 3.57 14.05
C VAL A 329 17.80 3.97 15.00
N CYS A 330 16.89 4.81 14.55
CA CYS A 330 15.74 5.27 15.31
C CYS A 330 14.48 5.32 14.41
N ALA A 331 13.32 5.25 15.05
CA ALA A 331 12.03 5.30 14.38
C ALA A 331 11.10 6.24 15.16
N GLY A 332 10.30 7.01 14.43
CA GLY A 332 9.29 7.86 15.03
C GLY A 332 8.15 7.05 15.66
N PRO A 333 7.21 7.74 16.34
CA PRO A 333 7.05 9.20 16.36
C PRO A 333 8.15 9.95 17.13
N TYR A 334 8.51 11.14 16.65
CA TYR A 334 9.55 11.99 17.25
C TYR A 334 9.00 13.14 18.11
N THR A 335 7.69 13.19 18.29
CA THR A 335 6.95 14.17 19.11
C THR A 335 5.77 13.47 19.78
N PHE A 336 5.22 14.07 20.84
CA PHE A 336 4.05 13.51 21.51
C PHE A 336 2.77 13.77 20.71
N PRO A 337 1.72 12.93 20.83
CA PRO A 337 0.47 13.11 20.07
C PRO A 337 -0.26 14.44 20.34
N GLU A 338 0.03 15.08 21.47
CA GLU A 338 -0.64 16.27 21.97
C GLU A 338 0.14 17.56 21.64
N ASN A 339 1.41 17.49 21.21
CA ASN A 339 2.20 18.70 20.94
C ASN A 339 3.18 18.52 19.77
N LEU A 340 3.60 19.64 19.19
CA LEU A 340 4.61 19.70 18.13
C LEU A 340 5.93 20.28 18.65
N SER A 341 6.31 19.96 19.89
CA SER A 341 7.52 20.46 20.54
C SER A 341 8.74 19.56 20.34
N TYR A 342 8.57 18.34 19.81
CA TYR A 342 9.66 17.46 19.39
C TYR A 342 10.73 17.20 20.46
N GLU A 343 10.33 17.11 21.73
CA GLU A 343 11.23 16.85 22.85
C GLU A 343 12.03 15.54 22.70
N PRO A 344 11.42 14.41 22.25
CA PRO A 344 12.16 13.19 21.94
C PRO A 344 13.20 13.38 20.84
N LEU A 345 12.88 14.14 19.78
CA LEU A 345 13.84 14.47 18.72
C LEU A 345 15.01 15.28 19.26
N HIS A 346 14.75 16.29 20.08
CA HIS A 346 15.80 17.11 20.67
C HIS A 346 16.75 16.28 21.53
N ASP A 347 16.25 15.35 22.33
CA ASP A 347 17.09 14.43 23.11
C ASP A 347 17.86 13.43 22.23
N LEU A 348 17.26 12.95 21.15
CA LEU A 348 17.96 12.13 20.15
C LEU A 348 19.11 12.90 19.49
N LEU A 349 18.89 14.18 19.11
CA LEU A 349 19.93 15.02 18.52
C LEU A 349 21.09 15.25 19.50
N LYS A 350 20.81 15.44 20.80
CA LYS A 350 21.85 15.49 21.84
C LYS A 350 22.63 14.18 21.94
N TYR A 351 21.95 13.04 21.84
CA TYR A 351 22.61 11.73 21.84
C TYR A 351 23.54 11.58 20.63
N ILE A 352 23.07 11.91 19.42
CA ILE A 352 23.88 11.86 18.20
C ILE A 352 25.07 12.83 18.30
N GLU A 353 24.87 14.01 18.89
CA GLU A 353 25.95 14.97 19.10
C GLU A 353 27.03 14.44 20.05
N GLU A 354 26.64 13.80 21.15
CA GLU A 354 27.56 13.28 22.17
C GLU A 354 28.34 12.07 21.67
N TYR A 355 27.65 11.14 21.02
CA TYR A 355 28.22 9.86 20.62
C TYR A 355 28.82 9.87 19.22
N ARG A 356 28.43 10.84 18.37
CA ARG A 356 28.94 11.04 17.00
C ARG A 356 29.01 9.76 16.15
N PRO A 357 27.87 9.05 15.93
CA PRO A 357 27.83 7.93 15.00
C PRO A 357 28.32 8.33 13.61
N HIS A 358 28.84 7.38 12.86
CA HIS A 358 29.17 7.57 11.45
C HIS A 358 27.92 7.70 10.59
N VAL A 359 26.87 6.94 10.93
CA VAL A 359 25.58 6.95 10.23
C VAL A 359 24.43 7.00 11.23
N CYS A 360 23.45 7.87 10.99
CA CYS A 360 22.17 7.85 11.69
C CYS A 360 21.04 7.57 10.69
N ILE A 361 20.32 6.47 10.89
CA ILE A 361 19.16 6.08 10.09
C ILE A 361 17.89 6.45 10.87
N MET A 362 17.16 7.44 10.36
CA MET A 362 15.92 7.93 10.98
C MET A 362 14.72 7.47 10.15
N LEU A 363 13.90 6.60 10.73
CA LEU A 363 12.67 6.10 10.12
C LEU A 363 11.49 6.95 10.57
N GLY A 364 10.51 7.15 9.68
CA GLY A 364 9.27 7.84 10.02
C GLY A 364 8.41 7.09 11.05
N PRO A 365 7.25 7.69 11.44
CA PRO A 365 6.76 8.98 10.96
C PRO A 365 7.47 10.16 11.63
N PHE A 366 7.82 11.17 10.84
CA PHE A 366 8.32 12.45 11.36
C PHE A 366 7.19 13.32 11.89
N LEU A 367 6.08 13.34 11.16
CA LEU A 367 4.80 13.85 11.60
C LEU A 367 3.77 12.72 11.39
N ASP A 368 3.19 12.24 12.49
CA ASP A 368 2.23 11.14 12.42
C ASP A 368 0.87 11.64 11.91
N VAL A 369 0.26 10.95 10.96
CA VAL A 369 -1.10 11.25 10.48
C VAL A 369 -2.14 11.13 11.59
N ALA A 370 -1.86 10.31 12.60
CA ALA A 370 -2.70 10.14 13.77
C ALA A 370 -2.54 11.26 14.82
N HIS A 371 -1.57 12.18 14.66
CA HIS A 371 -1.29 13.28 15.58
C HIS A 371 -2.48 14.23 15.71
N THR A 372 -2.74 14.74 16.92
CA THR A 372 -3.94 15.54 17.23
C THR A 372 -4.03 16.79 16.35
N SER A 373 -2.95 17.57 16.25
CA SER A 373 -2.88 18.75 15.38
C SER A 373 -3.07 18.45 13.89
N VAL A 374 -2.74 17.24 13.43
CA VAL A 374 -2.98 16.84 12.03
C VAL A 374 -4.46 16.52 11.82
N LYS A 375 -5.06 15.75 12.73
CA LYS A 375 -6.50 15.42 12.68
C LYS A 375 -7.41 16.65 12.77
N ASN A 376 -7.02 17.62 13.59
CA ASN A 376 -7.79 18.84 13.81
C ASN A 376 -7.54 19.91 12.74
N GLY A 377 -6.49 19.77 11.92
CA GLY A 377 -6.09 20.79 10.95
C GLY A 377 -5.44 22.02 11.59
N ASP A 378 -4.81 21.86 12.76
CA ASP A 378 -4.16 22.95 13.51
C ASP A 378 -2.77 23.32 12.95
N VAL A 379 -2.23 22.53 12.01
CA VAL A 379 -0.94 22.80 11.38
C VAL A 379 -1.07 23.96 10.39
N LEU A 380 -0.52 25.12 10.75
CA LEU A 380 -0.67 26.38 10.01
C LEU A 380 0.12 26.45 8.69
N GLN A 381 0.93 25.45 8.38
CA GLN A 381 1.77 25.38 7.18
C GLN A 381 1.50 24.09 6.41
N SER A 382 1.92 24.04 5.14
CA SER A 382 1.79 22.82 4.34
C SER A 382 2.62 21.68 4.94
N TYR A 383 2.14 20.43 4.85
CA TYR A 383 2.90 19.27 5.35
C TYR A 383 4.28 19.12 4.71
N PRO A 384 4.48 19.36 3.39
CA PRO A 384 5.81 19.40 2.81
C PRO A 384 6.71 20.44 3.46
N SER A 385 6.25 21.69 3.58
CA SER A 385 7.04 22.77 4.22
C SER A 385 7.36 22.47 5.69
N PHE A 386 6.41 21.85 6.40
CA PHE A 386 6.63 21.39 7.77
C PHE A 386 7.75 20.37 7.84
N PHE A 387 7.70 19.36 6.99
CA PHE A 387 8.69 18.30 6.95
C PHE A 387 10.07 18.82 6.53
N GLU A 388 10.15 19.68 5.51
CA GLU A 388 11.39 20.32 5.07
C GLU A 388 12.03 21.13 6.21
N GLY A 389 11.25 21.93 6.94
CA GLY A 389 11.76 22.68 8.10
C GLY A 389 12.29 21.77 9.22
N LEU A 390 11.67 20.60 9.43
CA LEU A 390 12.15 19.62 10.40
C LEU A 390 13.49 19.00 9.95
N VAL A 391 13.60 18.63 8.68
CA VAL A 391 14.84 18.09 8.08
C VAL A 391 15.97 19.13 8.15
N GLU A 392 15.67 20.38 7.85
CA GLU A 392 16.62 21.49 7.98
C GLU A 392 17.09 21.67 9.42
N THR A 393 16.17 21.61 10.39
CA THR A 393 16.49 21.71 11.83
C THR A 393 17.42 20.58 12.27
N ILE A 394 17.13 19.34 11.86
CA ILE A 394 17.98 18.17 12.13
C ILE A 394 19.37 18.38 11.52
N SER A 395 19.43 18.76 10.23
CA SER A 395 20.68 18.99 9.50
C SER A 395 21.53 20.09 10.16
N ASN A 396 20.93 21.25 10.46
CA ASN A 396 21.62 22.39 11.06
C ASN A 396 22.13 22.09 12.47
N THR A 397 21.37 21.34 13.27
CA THR A 397 21.80 20.93 14.61
C THR A 397 23.06 20.05 14.54
N ILE A 398 23.12 19.17 13.54
CA ILE A 398 24.27 18.27 13.33
C ILE A 398 25.46 19.01 12.69
N GLN A 399 25.23 19.96 11.77
CA GLN A 399 26.28 20.69 11.04
C GLN A 399 26.90 21.85 11.82
N SER A 400 26.11 22.66 12.52
CA SER A 400 26.55 23.92 13.17
C SER A 400 27.71 23.74 14.15
N LYS A 401 27.91 22.53 14.67
CA LYS A 401 29.00 22.20 15.61
C LYS A 401 30.20 21.48 14.99
N LYS A 402 30.18 21.19 13.68
CA LYS A 402 31.40 20.83 12.93
C LYS A 402 32.32 22.04 12.72
N ASN A 403 31.76 23.25 12.60
CA ASN A 403 32.49 24.49 12.27
C ASN A 403 33.18 25.20 13.45
N TYR A 404 33.13 24.62 14.66
CA TYR A 404 33.87 25.12 15.84
C TYR A 404 35.17 24.34 16.09
N ARG A 405 35.73 23.69 15.05
CA ARG A 405 37.03 23.02 15.09
C ARG A 405 37.94 23.51 13.98
#